data_AF-I3SKN9-F1
#
_entry.id   AF-I3SKN9-F1
#
_cell.length_a   1.000
_cell.length_b   1.000
_cell.length_c   1.000
_cell.angle_alpha   90.00
_cell.angle_beta   90.00
_cell.angle_gamma   90.00
#
_symmetry.space_group_name_H-M   'P 1'
#
loop_
_entity.id
_entity.type
_entity.pdbx_description
1 polymer ?
#
loop_
_entity_poly.entity_id
_entity_poly.type
_entity_poly.pdbx_seq_one_letter_code
_entity_poly.pdbx_strand_id
1 'polypeptide(L)'
;MLEKNYKTVQALKLSQEGLLKEADTKVDFSNFADFVDDQGMEMDDDGVDDNDEDEMDVEDGGPSEFKDKVLGVLKEGDYEEKRSSKLTLLEFIYLLSLFNKSGIHFT
;
A
#
# COMPACT_ATOMS: atom_id res chain seq x y z
N MET A 1 -9.25 -24.19 33.16
CA MET A 1 -9.39 -23.15 32.11
C MET A 1 -8.28 -22.10 32.16
N LEU A 2 -7.72 -21.75 33.33
CA LEU A 2 -6.65 -20.74 33.45
C LEU A 2 -5.29 -21.19 32.84
N GLU A 3 -5.00 -22.48 32.94
CA GLU A 3 -3.72 -23.08 32.49
C GLU A 3 -3.49 -22.98 30.98
N LYS A 4 -4.56 -23.06 30.17
CA LYS A 4 -4.48 -22.88 28.71
C LYS A 4 -4.13 -21.43 28.37
N ASN A 5 -4.74 -20.47 29.06
CA ASN A 5 -4.43 -19.04 28.88
C ASN A 5 -2.99 -18.71 29.29
N TYR A 6 -2.48 -19.37 30.33
CA TYR A 6 -1.10 -19.14 30.79
C TYR A 6 -0.04 -19.51 29.75
N LYS A 7 -0.23 -20.62 29.04
CA LYS A 7 0.68 -21.04 27.95
C LYS A 7 0.66 -20.06 26.78
N THR A 8 -0.53 -19.57 26.41
CA THR A 8 -0.67 -18.54 25.37
C THR A 8 0.03 -17.24 25.76
N VAL A 9 -0.15 -16.77 27.00
CA VAL A 9 0.52 -15.56 27.50
C VAL A 9 2.04 -15.72 27.53
N GLN A 10 2.54 -16.89 27.93
CA GLN A 10 3.99 -17.15 27.86
C GLN A 10 4.52 -17.15 26.42
N ALA A 11 3.83 -17.79 25.48
CA ALA A 11 4.24 -17.81 24.07
C ALA A 11 4.29 -16.40 23.47
N LEU A 12 3.28 -15.56 23.77
CA LEU A 12 3.25 -14.17 23.33
C LEU A 12 4.39 -13.33 23.92
N LYS A 13 4.71 -13.54 25.20
CA LYS A 13 5.80 -12.80 25.86
C LYS A 13 7.19 -13.16 25.29
N LEU A 14 7.44 -14.44 25.01
CA LEU A 14 8.68 -14.87 24.34
C LEU A 14 8.78 -14.32 22.91
N SER A 15 7.68 -14.26 22.17
CA SER A 15 7.65 -13.65 20.84
C SER A 15 7.97 -12.16 20.89
N GLN A 16 7.46 -11.44 21.89
CA GLN A 16 7.74 -10.01 22.07
C GLN A 16 9.19 -9.75 22.48
N GLU A 17 9.78 -10.57 23.35
CA GLU A 17 11.19 -10.45 23.76
C GLU A 17 12.18 -10.81 22.61
N GLY A 18 11.77 -11.69 21.69
CA GLY A 18 12.52 -11.95 20.44
C GLY A 18 12.45 -10.77 19.46
N LEU A 19 11.27 -10.15 19.34
CA LEU A 19 11.03 -9.02 18.43
C LEU A 19 11.77 -7.74 18.89
N LEU A 20 11.93 -7.54 20.20
CA LEU A 20 12.72 -6.42 20.74
C LEU A 20 14.23 -6.57 20.50
N LYS A 21 14.73 -7.79 20.23
CA LYS A 21 16.13 -8.03 19.83
C LYS A 21 16.37 -7.92 18.32
N GLU A 22 15.30 -8.00 17.52
CA GLU A 22 15.32 -7.83 16.05
C GLU A 22 14.76 -6.49 15.59
N ALA A 23 14.57 -5.54 16.52
CA ALA A 23 14.19 -4.15 16.21
C ALA A 23 15.29 -3.33 15.51
N ASP A 24 16.37 -3.99 15.06
CA ASP A 24 17.40 -3.45 14.18
C ASP A 24 17.35 -4.10 12.77
N THR A 25 16.17 -4.60 12.39
CA THR A 25 15.84 -4.86 10.98
C THR A 25 15.65 -3.52 10.27
N LYS A 26 16.77 -2.83 10.08
CA LYS A 26 16.92 -1.86 9.01
C LYS A 26 16.54 -2.60 7.74
N VAL A 27 15.33 -2.33 7.23
CA VAL A 27 14.84 -2.87 5.97
C VAL A 27 15.95 -2.62 4.96
N ASP A 28 16.62 -3.67 4.51
CA ASP A 28 17.82 -3.53 3.69
C ASP A 28 17.40 -3.23 2.25
N PHE A 29 17.17 -1.95 1.99
CA PHE A 29 16.83 -1.42 0.66
C PHE A 29 18.00 -1.53 -0.33
N SER A 30 19.18 -2.02 0.08
CA SER A 30 20.30 -2.17 -0.87
C SER A 30 20.03 -3.24 -1.93
N ASN A 31 19.19 -4.23 -1.64
CA ASN A 31 18.71 -5.21 -2.62
C ASN A 31 17.56 -4.69 -3.50
N PHE A 32 16.98 -3.52 -3.18
CA PHE A 32 15.93 -2.92 -4.01
C PHE A 32 16.54 -2.22 -5.23
N ALA A 33 17.74 -1.64 -5.11
CA ALA A 33 18.46 -0.94 -6.17
C ALA A 33 18.64 -1.76 -7.46
N ASP A 34 18.77 -3.08 -7.34
CA ASP A 34 18.94 -4.01 -8.48
C ASP A 34 17.61 -4.30 -9.22
N PHE A 35 16.46 -3.99 -8.61
CA PHE A 35 15.13 -4.16 -9.23
C PHE A 35 14.60 -2.87 -9.88
N VAL A 36 15.14 -1.70 -9.52
CA VAL A 36 14.63 -0.38 -9.94
C VAL A 36 15.12 0.05 -11.32
N ASP A 37 16.16 -0.58 -11.86
CA ASP A 37 16.83 -0.07 -13.07
C ASP A 37 16.12 -0.46 -14.39
N ASP A 38 15.18 -1.41 -14.39
CA ASP A 38 14.65 -1.95 -15.66
C ASP A 38 13.17 -2.38 -15.67
N GLN A 39 12.38 -2.03 -14.66
CA GLN A 39 10.93 -2.30 -14.69
C GLN A 39 10.14 -1.04 -14.35
N GLY A 40 10.05 -0.15 -15.35
CA GLY A 40 8.82 0.62 -15.48
C GLY A 40 7.66 -0.37 -15.48
N MET A 41 6.60 -0.08 -14.73
CA MET A 41 5.38 -0.89 -14.79
C MET A 41 4.84 -0.76 -16.21
N GLU A 42 5.22 -1.67 -17.10
CA GLU A 42 4.57 -1.88 -18.39
C GLU A 42 3.14 -2.32 -18.07
N MET A 43 2.26 -1.34 -17.97
CA MET A 43 0.85 -1.59 -18.27
C MET A 43 0.85 -1.93 -19.74
N ASP A 44 0.50 -3.17 -20.10
CA ASP A 44 0.28 -3.56 -21.49
C ASP A 44 -0.62 -2.51 -22.14
N ASP A 45 0.01 -1.59 -22.88
CA ASP A 45 -0.63 -0.56 -23.68
C ASP A 45 -1.15 -1.26 -24.92
N ASP A 46 -2.28 -1.96 -24.74
CA ASP A 46 -3.02 -2.58 -25.82
C ASP A 46 -3.71 -1.43 -26.59
N GLY A 47 -2.91 -0.77 -27.42
CA GLY A 47 -3.13 0.55 -28.02
C GLY A 47 -4.59 0.94 -28.27
N VAL A 48 -5.15 1.66 -27.30
CA VAL A 48 -6.38 2.43 -27.47
C VAL A 48 -6.00 3.89 -27.62
N ASP A 49 -6.30 4.39 -28.82
CA ASP A 49 -6.25 5.75 -29.31
C ASP A 49 -6.53 6.83 -28.25
N ASP A 50 -5.66 7.85 -28.22
CA ASP A 50 -5.67 9.06 -27.38
C ASP A 50 -6.92 9.94 -27.59
N ASN A 51 -8.14 9.45 -27.31
CA ASN A 51 -9.32 10.31 -27.25
C ASN A 51 -10.50 9.74 -26.43
N ASP A 52 -10.24 9.23 -25.25
CA ASP A 52 -11.29 9.14 -24.24
C ASP A 52 -11.02 10.21 -23.18
N GLU A 53 -11.63 11.38 -23.41
CA GLU A 53 -12.14 12.21 -22.32
C GLU A 53 -13.08 11.31 -21.51
N ASP A 54 -12.51 10.48 -20.63
CA ASP A 54 -13.24 9.78 -19.58
C ASP A 54 -13.75 10.88 -18.63
N GLU A 55 -14.82 11.55 -19.06
CA GLU A 55 -15.85 12.03 -18.17
C GLU A 55 -16.31 10.80 -17.40
N MET A 56 -15.57 10.49 -16.31
CA MET A 56 -16.08 9.66 -15.24
C MET A 56 -17.35 10.37 -14.78
N ASP A 57 -18.47 9.96 -15.34
CA ASP A 57 -19.80 10.39 -14.95
C ASP A 57 -19.93 9.97 -13.49
N VAL A 58 -19.56 10.89 -12.61
CA VAL A 58 -19.66 10.70 -11.17
C VAL A 58 -21.14 10.73 -10.91
N GLU A 59 -21.77 9.56 -11.00
CA GLU A 59 -23.15 9.35 -10.58
C GLU A 59 -23.27 10.08 -9.24
N ASP A 60 -24.16 11.09 -9.19
CA ASP A 60 -24.33 12.10 -8.14
C ASP A 60 -24.86 11.49 -6.83
N GLY A 61 -24.17 10.45 -6.35
CA GLY A 61 -24.14 10.05 -4.97
C GLY A 61 -23.00 10.84 -4.34
N GLY A 62 -23.35 11.86 -3.55
CA GLY A 62 -22.40 12.71 -2.84
C GLY A 62 -21.25 11.92 -2.17
N PRO A 63 -20.12 12.57 -1.86
CA PRO A 63 -18.89 11.88 -1.46
C PRO A 63 -19.17 10.82 -0.41
N SER A 64 -19.10 9.56 -0.85
CA SER A 64 -19.18 8.44 0.08
C SER A 64 -18.05 8.61 1.08
N GLU A 65 -18.29 8.31 2.36
CA GLU A 65 -17.23 8.32 3.39
C GLU A 65 -16.01 7.48 2.94
N PHE A 66 -16.26 6.48 2.09
CA PHE A 66 -15.21 5.70 1.44
C PHE A 66 -14.40 6.51 0.42
N LYS A 67 -15.05 7.33 -0.43
CA LYS A 67 -14.38 8.21 -1.41
C LYS A 67 -13.49 9.22 -0.70
N ASP A 68 -14.00 9.85 0.37
CA ASP A 68 -13.22 10.82 1.16
C ASP A 68 -12.02 10.15 1.82
N LYS A 69 -12.18 8.91 2.29
CA LYS A 69 -11.09 8.12 2.87
C LYS A 69 -10.02 7.77 1.83
N VAL A 70 -10.42 7.34 0.63
CA VAL A 70 -9.49 7.05 -0.47
C VAL A 70 -8.74 8.32 -0.89
N LEU A 71 -9.45 9.44 -1.08
CA LEU A 71 -8.83 10.73 -1.41
C LEU A 71 -7.88 11.21 -0.31
N GLY A 72 -8.24 10.99 0.97
CA GLY A 72 -7.37 11.30 2.10
C GLY A 72 -6.05 10.54 2.05
N VAL A 73 -6.08 9.25 1.70
CA VAL A 73 -4.87 8.42 1.55
C VAL A 73 -4.02 8.90 0.38
N LEU A 74 -4.62 9.22 -0.76
CA LEU A 74 -3.91 9.74 -1.94
C LEU A 74 -3.24 11.10 -1.65
N LYS A 75 -3.92 11.96 -0.88
CA LYS A 75 -3.37 13.24 -0.41
C LYS A 75 -2.23 13.08 0.58
N GLU A 76 -2.30 12.11 1.51
CA GLU A 76 -1.22 11.80 2.45
C GLU A 76 0.08 11.42 1.72
N GLY A 77 -0.03 10.72 0.60
CA GLY A 77 1.11 10.25 -0.19
C GLY A 77 1.52 11.13 -1.38
N ASP A 78 0.87 12.26 -1.62
CA ASP A 78 1.09 13.12 -2.81
C ASP A 78 0.92 12.35 -4.14
N TYR A 79 -0.13 11.51 -4.20
CA TYR A 79 -0.49 10.67 -5.35
C TYR A 79 -1.79 11.10 -6.03
N GLU A 80 -2.47 12.13 -5.54
CA GLU A 80 -3.77 12.61 -6.09
C GLU A 80 -3.66 13.01 -7.57
N GLU A 81 -2.58 13.69 -7.95
CA GLU A 81 -2.34 14.21 -9.30
C GLU A 81 -1.37 13.33 -10.11
N LYS A 82 -0.84 12.26 -9.52
CA LYS A 82 0.15 11.39 -10.17
C LYS A 82 -0.56 10.34 -11.01
N ARG A 83 -0.18 10.25 -12.29
CA ARG A 83 -0.58 9.12 -13.14
C ARG A 83 0.15 7.86 -12.70
N SER A 84 -0.58 6.74 -12.67
CA SER A 84 -0.04 5.42 -12.33
C SER A 84 1.17 5.02 -13.18
N SER A 85 1.19 5.38 -14.47
CA SER A 85 2.31 5.14 -15.41
C SER A 85 3.60 5.90 -15.07
N LYS A 86 3.56 6.86 -14.15
CA LYS A 86 4.73 7.61 -13.67
C LYS A 86 5.23 7.14 -12.31
N LEU A 87 4.55 6.16 -11.71
CA LEU A 87 4.95 5.60 -10.43
C LEU A 87 6.00 4.53 -10.62
N THR A 88 7.08 4.65 -9.87
CA THR A 88 8.04 3.55 -9.69
C THR A 88 7.39 2.43 -8.88
N LEU A 89 7.93 1.22 -8.98
CA LEU A 89 7.47 0.10 -8.15
C LEU A 89 7.55 0.43 -6.64
N LEU A 90 8.58 1.16 -6.22
CA LEU A 90 8.72 1.57 -4.81
C LEU A 90 7.58 2.48 -4.37
N GLU A 91 7.26 3.48 -5.19
CA GLU A 91 6.15 4.39 -4.94
C GLU A 91 4.81 3.64 -4.92
N PHE A 92 4.63 2.66 -5.79
CA PHE A 92 3.43 1.84 -5.81
C PHE A 92 3.28 1.00 -4.55
N ILE A 93 4.36 0.34 -4.10
CA ILE A 93 4.35 -0.43 -2.84
C ILE A 93 4.13 0.49 -1.64
N TYR A 94 4.73 1.68 -1.65
CA TYR A 94 4.51 2.68 -0.60
C TYR A 94 3.04 3.12 -0.57
N LEU A 95 2.44 3.44 -1.70
CA LEU A 95 1.03 3.77 -1.82
C LEU A 95 0.12 2.62 -1.32
N LEU A 96 0.43 1.37 -1.67
CA LEU A 96 -0.29 0.20 -1.18
C LEU A 96 -0.21 0.08 0.36
N SER A 97 0.94 0.43 0.94
CA SER A 97 1.12 0.43 2.40
C SER A 97 0.24 1.48 3.08
N LEU A 98 0.07 2.66 2.47
CA LEU A 98 -0.82 3.71 2.98
C LEU A 98 -2.28 3.26 2.97
N PHE A 99 -2.73 2.62 1.88
CA PHE A 99 -4.07 2.03 1.82
C PHE A 99 -4.27 0.96 2.90
N ASN A 100 -3.34 0.01 3.05
CA ASN A 100 -3.42 -1.02 4.08
C ASN A 100 -3.44 -0.44 5.50
N LYS A 101 -2.63 0.59 5.78
CA LYS A 101 -2.62 1.31 7.06
C LYS A 101 -3.97 1.98 7.34
N SER A 102 -4.64 2.49 6.31
CA SER A 102 -6.00 3.05 6.41
C SER A 102 -7.09 1.97 6.52
N GLY A 103 -6.74 0.68 6.41
CA GLY A 103 -7.69 -0.45 6.43
C GLY A 103 -8.41 -0.66 5.10
N ILE A 104 -7.84 -0.19 3.99
CA ILE A 104 -8.32 -0.44 2.63
C ILE A 104 -7.43 -1.54 2.05
N HIS A 105 -8.04 -2.69 1.73
CA HIS A 105 -7.34 -3.86 1.19
C HIS A 105 -7.94 -4.22 -0.17
N PHE A 106 -7.09 -4.44 -1.17
CA PHE A 106 -7.48 -4.90 -2.49
C PHE A 106 -7.34 -6.43 -2.53
N THR A 107 -8.41 -7.15 -2.90
CA THR A 107 -8.46 -8.62 -2.98
C THR A 107 -8.86 -9.04 -4.38
#